data_AF-A0A485M3N3-F1
#
_entry.id   AF-A0A485M3N3-F1
#
_cell.length_a   1.000
_cell.length_b   1.000
_cell.length_c   1.000
_cell.angle_alpha   90.00
_cell.angle_beta   90.00
_cell.angle_gamma   90.00
#
_symmetry.space_group_name_H-M   'P 1'
#
loop_
_entity.id
_entity.type
_entity.pdbx_description
1 polymer ?
#
loop_
_entity_poly.entity_id
_entity_poly.type
_entity_poly.pdbx_seq_one_letter_code
_entity_poly.pdbx_strand_id
1 'polypeptide(L)'
;MLGGNKTKIIFTNPDILFLIFALRYRAEALASLQGYQTLVVDEFHLYQGVEFAHALFMVHLARHLGMFERVVLLSATPDPEVKKIIRRFFAPLEIDLTTCSRYHKKDKRTAVHEVEIIPCPAGSDPVETAVNTILSLREKLAELAKQENETDYIPAVVVLNSVINAIRLEDRLLEEGFSENELLIVRGLSHRDIRQKQPEQLLVIGTSAIEVGVDFKCDYLLFEALEAPSFMQRFGRVGRHRPGTAYIICPENVRTGIERLDKEVTRDDFEKKVYDWYATPESRPWFISTRSGLITVYALVNNIISKVIDYYQGSPEDIEEVKNKLELIAEKYAEKIECERLLAAVCIQFARAGRGIKEYQWLKVYQELNTFRTSLPSIRVYDYAEKEKRGEQYASYNVDLITLIRRAEGLKFNPKLNIDSSKGMLTVKGYGKYKKVSVLGLSSISEAYGRVFQTIDFPELSILQNDHCTPVSHIMTLKNHIFTVVPKGLFEVDWRLPVFPCGQSLIAFDGAALLLHELYLKNKTCMT
;
A
#
# COMPACT_ATOMS: atom_id res chain seq x y z
N MET A 1 10.29 -20.62 -29.97
CA MET A 1 11.69 -20.44 -29.54
C MET A 1 12.00 -18.96 -29.50
N LEU A 2 12.07 -18.36 -28.32
CA LEU A 2 12.38 -16.95 -28.11
C LEU A 2 13.89 -16.82 -27.82
N GLY A 3 14.59 -15.96 -28.55
CA GLY A 3 16.06 -15.86 -28.62
C GLY A 3 16.77 -15.79 -27.27
N GLY A 4 17.66 -16.75 -27.03
CA GLY A 4 18.26 -17.06 -25.73
C GLY A 4 19.49 -16.24 -25.33
N ASN A 5 19.54 -14.92 -25.54
CA ASN A 5 20.70 -14.15 -25.04
C ASN A 5 20.45 -12.66 -24.74
N LYS A 6 19.25 -12.28 -24.29
CA LYS A 6 18.98 -10.93 -23.78
C LYS A 6 18.78 -10.97 -22.28
N THR A 7 19.43 -10.06 -21.56
CA THR A 7 19.17 -9.80 -20.14
C THR A 7 17.68 -9.57 -19.94
N LYS A 8 17.04 -10.37 -19.08
CA LYS A 8 15.62 -10.25 -18.76
C LYS A 8 15.47 -9.49 -17.46
N ILE A 9 14.68 -8.43 -17.49
CA ILE A 9 14.28 -7.67 -16.30
C ILE A 9 12.76 -7.74 -16.23
N ILE A 10 12.23 -8.16 -15.09
CA ILE A 10 10.80 -8.17 -14.80
C ILE A 10 10.52 -7.12 -13.73
N PHE A 11 9.52 -6.28 -13.98
CA PHE A 11 8.91 -5.43 -12.98
C PHE A 11 7.61 -6.09 -12.52
N THR A 12 7.43 -6.22 -11.21
CA THR A 12 6.21 -6.77 -10.60
C THR A 12 5.93 -6.03 -9.29
N ASN A 13 4.72 -6.19 -8.76
CA ASN A 13 4.37 -5.69 -7.43
C ASN A 13 4.56 -6.79 -6.37
N PRO A 14 4.74 -6.43 -5.08
CA PRO A 14 4.95 -7.41 -4.01
C PRO A 14 3.75 -8.35 -3.83
N ASP A 15 2.53 -7.89 -4.13
CA ASP A 15 1.31 -8.70 -4.08
C ASP A 15 1.37 -9.90 -5.05
N ILE A 16 1.77 -9.68 -6.31
CA ILE A 16 1.93 -10.74 -7.32
C ILE A 16 3.06 -11.67 -6.91
N LEU A 17 4.19 -11.12 -6.44
CA LEU A 17 5.32 -11.94 -5.98
C LEU A 17 4.90 -12.86 -4.83
N PHE A 18 4.18 -12.33 -3.84
CA PHE A 18 3.61 -13.08 -2.73
C PHE A 18 2.67 -14.19 -3.22
N LEU A 19 1.77 -13.88 -4.16
CA LEU A 19 0.86 -14.89 -4.73
C LEU A 19 1.58 -15.99 -5.52
N ILE A 20 2.73 -15.69 -6.15
CA ILE A 20 3.58 -16.71 -6.78
C ILE A 20 4.21 -17.61 -5.71
N PHE A 21 4.79 -17.03 -4.65
CA PHE A 21 5.33 -17.82 -3.52
C PHE A 21 4.27 -18.67 -2.83
N ALA A 22 3.04 -18.14 -2.71
CA ALA A 22 1.90 -18.84 -2.11
C ALA A 22 1.25 -19.89 -3.04
N LEU A 23 1.82 -20.16 -4.22
CA LEU A 23 1.29 -21.10 -5.22
C LEU A 23 -0.18 -20.82 -5.60
N ARG A 24 -0.56 -19.54 -5.69
CA ARG A 24 -1.90 -19.12 -6.15
C ARG A 24 -1.97 -18.99 -7.67
N TYR A 25 -0.83 -18.79 -8.30
CA TYR A 25 -0.65 -19.01 -9.72
C TYR A 25 -0.19 -20.45 -9.97
N ARG A 26 -0.13 -20.85 -11.24
CA ARG A 26 0.38 -22.18 -11.60
C ARG A 26 1.85 -22.31 -11.18
N ALA A 27 2.27 -23.51 -10.78
CA ALA A 27 3.61 -23.78 -10.23
C ALA A 27 4.76 -23.36 -11.16
N GLU A 28 4.51 -23.32 -12.47
CA GLU A 28 5.45 -22.85 -13.49
C GLU A 28 5.88 -21.40 -13.28
N ALA A 29 5.05 -20.57 -12.63
CA ALA A 29 5.43 -19.20 -12.29
C ALA A 29 6.56 -19.16 -11.27
N LEU A 30 6.51 -20.02 -10.24
CA LEU A 30 7.57 -20.15 -9.25
C LEU A 30 8.84 -20.74 -9.87
N ALA A 31 8.70 -21.79 -10.70
CA ALA A 31 9.82 -22.36 -11.45
C ALA A 31 10.48 -21.34 -12.38
N SER A 32 9.68 -20.48 -13.03
CA SER A 32 10.19 -19.39 -13.86
C SER A 32 10.99 -18.36 -13.07
N LEU A 33 10.59 -18.08 -11.82
CA LEU A 33 11.33 -17.18 -10.93
C LEU A 33 12.72 -17.74 -10.56
N GLN A 34 12.89 -19.06 -10.48
CA GLN A 34 14.19 -19.68 -10.21
C GLN A 34 15.24 -19.36 -11.28
N GLY A 35 14.81 -19.02 -12.50
CA GLY A 35 15.71 -18.60 -13.57
C GLY A 35 16.33 -17.21 -13.38
N TYR A 36 15.91 -16.45 -12.36
CA TYR A 36 16.42 -15.12 -12.07
C TYR A 36 17.46 -15.15 -10.95
N GLN A 37 18.61 -14.51 -11.20
CA GLN A 37 19.72 -14.46 -10.24
C GLN A 37 19.57 -13.33 -9.21
N THR A 38 18.74 -12.33 -9.46
CA THR A 38 18.67 -11.13 -8.61
C THR A 38 17.25 -10.73 -8.33
N LEU A 39 16.93 -10.55 -7.04
CA LEU A 39 15.72 -9.92 -6.56
C LEU A 39 16.07 -8.51 -6.08
N VAL A 40 15.40 -7.50 -6.64
CA VAL A 40 15.48 -6.12 -6.17
C VAL A 40 14.13 -5.78 -5.52
N VAL A 41 14.16 -5.42 -4.25
CA VAL A 41 13.00 -4.97 -3.51
C VAL A 41 13.14 -3.46 -3.32
N ASP A 42 12.39 -2.72 -4.12
CA ASP A 42 12.38 -1.26 -4.08
C ASP A 42 11.44 -0.71 -2.99
N GLU A 43 11.66 0.51 -2.55
CA GLU A 43 10.84 1.21 -1.54
C GLU A 43 10.60 0.40 -0.25
N PHE A 44 11.64 -0.30 0.23
CA PHE A 44 11.53 -1.25 1.34
C PHE A 44 11.03 -0.63 2.67
N HIS A 45 11.16 0.69 2.86
CA HIS A 45 10.62 1.39 4.03
C HIS A 45 9.09 1.44 4.08
N LEU A 46 8.40 1.14 2.96
CA LEU A 46 6.94 1.09 2.95
C LEU A 46 6.39 -0.16 3.65
N TYR A 47 7.19 -1.24 3.75
CA TYR A 47 6.74 -2.47 4.38
C TYR A 47 6.79 -2.35 5.91
N GLN A 48 5.64 -2.62 6.53
CA GLN A 48 5.45 -2.54 7.98
C GLN A 48 4.62 -3.70 8.50
N GLY A 49 4.72 -4.00 9.81
CA GLY A 49 3.89 -5.02 10.45
C GLY A 49 3.83 -6.35 9.67
N VAL A 50 2.63 -6.71 9.18
CA VAL A 50 2.38 -7.92 8.39
C VAL A 50 3.13 -7.92 7.05
N GLU A 51 3.19 -6.78 6.34
CA GLU A 51 3.87 -6.68 5.05
C GLU A 51 5.38 -6.88 5.20
N PHE A 52 5.96 -6.31 6.27
CA PHE A 52 7.36 -6.52 6.62
C PHE A 52 7.63 -7.99 6.97
N ALA A 53 6.76 -8.64 7.76
CA ALA A 53 6.87 -10.06 8.07
C ALA A 53 6.83 -10.94 6.81
N HIS A 54 5.91 -10.66 5.88
CA HIS A 54 5.84 -11.35 4.59
C HIS A 54 7.09 -11.13 3.75
N ALA A 55 7.52 -9.88 3.57
CA ALA A 55 8.69 -9.55 2.76
C ALA A 55 9.96 -10.22 3.30
N LEU A 56 10.16 -10.17 4.61
CA LEU A 56 11.31 -10.77 5.29
C LEU A 56 11.32 -12.30 5.14
N PHE A 57 10.17 -12.94 5.36
CA PHE A 57 10.04 -14.39 5.22
C PHE A 57 10.14 -14.85 3.76
N MET A 58 9.60 -14.12 2.79
CA MET A 58 9.76 -14.44 1.37
C MET A 58 11.23 -14.42 0.94
N VAL A 59 12.02 -13.43 1.39
CA VAL A 59 13.47 -13.39 1.12
C VAL A 59 14.17 -14.59 1.78
N HIS A 60 13.80 -14.93 3.02
CA HIS A 60 14.35 -16.10 3.73
C HIS A 60 14.00 -17.43 3.03
N LEU A 61 12.75 -17.59 2.60
CA LEU A 61 12.25 -18.74 1.84
C LEU A 61 12.97 -18.85 0.50
N ALA A 62 13.04 -17.77 -0.27
CA ALA A 62 13.72 -17.73 -1.56
C ALA A 62 15.17 -18.21 -1.45
N ARG A 63 15.92 -17.71 -0.46
CA ARG A 63 17.30 -18.15 -0.20
C ARG A 63 17.40 -19.64 0.11
N HIS A 64 16.47 -20.19 0.89
CA HIS A 64 16.45 -21.63 1.21
C HIS A 64 16.04 -22.51 0.02
N LEU A 65 15.25 -21.97 -0.90
CA LEU A 65 14.90 -22.63 -2.16
C LEU A 65 16.00 -22.49 -3.24
N GLY A 66 17.16 -21.90 -2.91
CA GLY A 66 18.24 -21.66 -3.85
C GLY A 66 17.89 -20.61 -4.92
N MET A 67 16.86 -19.78 -4.67
CA MET A 67 16.45 -18.71 -5.57
C MET A 67 17.23 -17.44 -5.28
N PHE A 68 17.57 -16.72 -6.35
CA PHE A 68 18.29 -15.44 -6.33
C PHE A 68 19.65 -15.50 -5.61
N GLU A 69 20.73 -15.50 -6.39
CA GLU A 69 22.10 -15.32 -5.87
C GLU A 69 22.27 -14.00 -5.10
N ARG A 70 21.56 -12.96 -5.52
CA ARG A 70 21.65 -11.61 -4.96
C ARG A 70 20.26 -11.08 -4.59
N VAL A 71 20.15 -10.50 -3.41
CA VAL A 71 18.97 -9.75 -2.96
C VAL A 71 19.40 -8.34 -2.63
N VAL A 72 18.76 -7.35 -3.24
CA VAL A 72 19.04 -5.93 -3.04
C VAL A 72 17.79 -5.29 -2.44
N LEU A 73 17.92 -4.71 -1.26
CA LEU A 73 16.85 -3.95 -0.59
C LEU A 73 17.16 -2.47 -0.77
N LEU A 74 16.32 -1.75 -1.51
CA LEU A 74 16.46 -0.31 -1.74
C LEU A 74 15.48 0.43 -0.84
N SER A 75 15.97 1.48 -0.17
CA SER A 75 15.12 2.32 0.67
C SER A 75 15.70 3.72 0.75
N ALA A 76 14.86 4.73 0.52
CA ALA A 76 15.22 6.12 0.74
C ALA A 76 15.39 6.41 2.24
N THR A 77 14.48 5.91 3.08
CA THR A 77 14.41 6.23 4.51
C THR A 77 14.25 4.98 5.39
N PRO A 78 15.30 4.15 5.49
CA PRO A 78 15.21 2.91 6.25
C PRO A 78 15.16 3.19 7.76
N ASP A 79 14.10 2.73 8.40
CA ASP A 79 13.89 2.77 9.86
C ASP A 79 15.05 2.08 10.61
N PRO A 80 15.59 2.69 11.68
CA PRO A 80 16.73 2.13 12.43
C PRO A 80 16.50 0.72 13.00
N GLU A 81 15.30 0.42 13.49
CA GLU A 81 14.95 -0.89 14.01
C GLU A 81 14.80 -1.90 12.87
N VAL A 82 14.23 -1.50 11.73
CA VAL A 82 14.24 -2.33 10.51
C VAL A 82 15.68 -2.66 10.08
N LYS A 83 16.59 -1.67 10.04
CA LYS A 83 18.01 -1.91 9.73
C LYS A 83 18.63 -2.91 10.68
N LYS A 84 18.40 -2.76 11.99
CA LYS A 84 18.92 -3.67 13.03
C LYS A 84 18.46 -5.11 12.81
N ILE A 85 17.19 -5.31 12.48
CA ILE A 85 16.64 -6.63 12.17
C ILE A 85 17.29 -7.19 10.90
N ILE A 86 17.39 -6.40 9.84
CA ILE A 86 18.00 -6.83 8.57
C ILE A 86 19.48 -7.21 8.75
N ARG A 87 20.24 -6.46 9.54
CA ARG A 87 21.62 -6.80 9.95
C ARG A 87 21.69 -8.16 10.63
N ARG A 88 20.83 -8.38 11.62
CA ARG A 88 20.76 -9.64 12.38
C ARG A 88 20.35 -10.82 11.49
N PHE A 89 19.40 -10.64 10.59
CA PHE A 89 18.88 -11.71 9.73
C PHE A 89 19.85 -12.15 8.64
N PHE A 90 20.44 -11.17 7.95
CA PHE A 90 21.10 -11.38 6.67
C PHE A 90 22.55 -10.92 6.60
N ALA A 91 23.03 -10.16 7.59
CA ALA A 91 24.35 -9.52 7.58
C ALA A 91 24.71 -8.90 6.21
N PRO A 92 23.85 -8.00 5.66
CA PRO A 92 24.04 -7.51 4.31
C PRO A 92 25.21 -6.52 4.23
N LEU A 93 25.72 -6.34 3.01
CA LEU A 93 26.54 -5.17 2.69
C LEU A 93 25.63 -3.93 2.69
N GLU A 94 25.91 -2.97 3.57
CA GLU A 94 25.20 -1.70 3.62
C GLU A 94 25.88 -0.66 2.76
N ILE A 95 25.09 0.05 1.96
CA ILE A 95 25.53 1.16 1.13
C ILE A 95 24.63 2.35 1.48
N ASP A 96 25.23 3.40 2.02
CA ASP A 96 24.58 4.65 2.40
C ASP A 96 25.39 5.87 1.95
N LEU A 97 24.94 7.07 2.33
CA LEU A 97 25.62 8.32 1.99
C LEU A 97 27.04 8.45 2.58
N THR A 98 27.35 7.69 3.64
CA THR A 98 28.67 7.69 4.28
C THR A 98 29.63 6.69 3.64
N THR A 99 29.09 5.78 2.82
CA THR A 99 29.86 4.69 2.22
C THR A 99 30.79 5.24 1.15
N CYS A 100 32.10 5.18 1.41
CA CYS A 100 33.10 5.63 0.45
C CYS A 100 33.20 4.68 -0.74
N SER A 101 32.96 5.20 -1.94
CA SER A 101 33.17 4.45 -3.17
C SER A 101 34.66 4.19 -3.41
N ARG A 102 34.99 2.94 -3.79
CA ARG A 102 36.33 2.55 -4.26
C ARG A 102 36.71 3.12 -5.64
N TYR A 103 35.76 3.75 -6.32
CA TYR A 103 35.97 4.33 -7.65
C TYR A 103 36.38 5.80 -7.55
N HIS A 104 37.30 6.24 -8.41
CA HIS A 104 37.70 7.64 -8.48
C HIS A 104 36.52 8.54 -8.86
N LYS A 105 36.29 9.58 -8.06
CA LYS A 105 35.33 10.64 -8.38
C LYS A 105 35.85 11.39 -9.61
N LYS A 106 35.20 11.21 -10.76
CA LYS A 106 35.48 12.01 -11.97
C LYS A 106 34.82 13.38 -11.86
N ASP A 107 33.51 13.40 -12.08
CA ASP A 107 32.74 14.63 -12.23
C ASP A 107 31.57 14.65 -11.25
N LYS A 108 31.17 15.85 -10.83
CA LYS A 108 29.93 16.07 -10.11
C LYS A 108 28.85 16.40 -11.13
N ARG A 109 27.74 15.66 -11.12
CA ARG A 109 26.52 16.06 -11.81
C ARG A 109 25.56 16.68 -10.81
N THR A 110 24.89 17.75 -11.20
CA THR A 110 23.73 18.23 -10.43
C THR A 110 22.66 17.16 -10.49
N ALA A 111 22.32 16.59 -9.34
CA ALA A 111 21.28 15.57 -9.24
C ALA A 111 19.90 16.20 -9.04
N VAL A 112 19.86 17.35 -8.36
CA VAL A 112 18.66 18.11 -8.04
C VAL A 112 19.01 19.60 -8.07
N HIS A 113 18.14 20.38 -8.71
CA HIS A 113 18.16 21.84 -8.81
C HIS A 113 17.37 22.49 -7.67
N GLU A 114 17.48 23.81 -7.55
CA GLU A 114 16.77 24.58 -6.53
C GLU A 114 15.25 24.49 -6.72
N VAL A 115 14.53 24.35 -5.61
CA VAL A 115 13.06 24.28 -5.60
C VAL A 115 12.52 25.31 -4.62
N GLU A 116 11.68 26.22 -5.11
CA GLU A 116 10.90 27.14 -4.28
C GLU A 116 9.74 26.38 -3.62
N ILE A 117 9.52 26.62 -2.33
CA ILE A 117 8.54 25.87 -1.53
C ILE A 117 7.42 26.81 -1.09
N ILE A 118 6.19 26.49 -1.48
CA ILE A 118 5.01 27.28 -1.13
C ILE A 118 4.02 26.38 -0.38
N PRO A 119 3.85 26.55 0.94
CA PRO A 119 2.88 25.77 1.68
C PRO A 119 1.45 26.30 1.42
N CYS A 120 0.53 25.39 1.13
CA CYS A 120 -0.88 25.66 0.92
C CYS A 120 -1.71 24.96 2.00
N PRO A 121 -2.69 25.65 2.61
CA PRO A 121 -3.55 25.01 3.59
C PRO A 121 -4.42 23.93 2.92
N ALA A 122 -4.41 22.71 3.47
CA ALA A 122 -5.31 21.65 3.01
C ALA A 122 -6.80 22.03 3.15
N GLY A 123 -7.14 22.88 4.13
CA GLY A 123 -8.51 23.31 4.39
C GLY A 123 -9.46 22.14 4.67
N SER A 124 -10.75 22.32 4.38
CA SER A 124 -11.73 21.22 4.42
C SER A 124 -11.76 20.36 3.16
N ASP A 125 -11.26 20.87 2.04
CA ASP A 125 -11.25 20.17 0.75
C ASP A 125 -9.96 20.48 -0.05
N PRO A 126 -9.00 19.53 -0.13
CA PRO A 126 -7.75 19.74 -0.85
C PRO A 126 -7.95 19.96 -2.35
N VAL A 127 -9.08 19.54 -2.91
CA VAL A 127 -9.40 19.76 -4.34
C VAL A 127 -9.62 21.24 -4.62
N GLU A 128 -10.35 21.95 -3.75
CA GLU A 128 -10.61 23.39 -3.95
C GLU A 128 -9.33 24.23 -3.78
N THR A 129 -8.47 23.88 -2.82
CA THR A 129 -7.13 24.49 -2.71
C THR A 129 -6.34 24.28 -4.01
N ALA A 130 -6.41 23.08 -4.61
CA ALA A 130 -5.73 22.79 -5.85
C ALA A 130 -6.28 23.58 -7.04
N VAL A 131 -7.60 23.63 -7.20
CA VAL A 131 -8.28 24.42 -8.25
C VAL A 131 -7.84 25.88 -8.19
N ASN A 132 -7.93 26.51 -7.01
CA ASN A 132 -7.56 27.91 -6.84
C ASN A 132 -6.09 28.18 -7.19
N THR A 133 -5.19 27.27 -6.81
CA THR A 133 -3.76 27.39 -7.11
C THR A 133 -3.52 27.27 -8.62
N ILE A 134 -4.13 26.30 -9.28
CA ILE A 134 -3.98 26.07 -10.73
C ILE A 134 -4.56 27.24 -11.52
N LEU A 135 -5.72 27.77 -11.12
CA LEU A 135 -6.32 28.95 -11.75
C LEU A 135 -5.41 30.17 -11.67
N SER A 136 -4.73 30.38 -10.53
CA SER A 136 -3.76 31.48 -10.38
C SER A 136 -2.53 31.34 -11.28
N LEU A 137 -2.22 30.13 -11.73
CA LEU A 137 -1.07 29.82 -12.60
C LEU A 137 -1.43 29.72 -14.09
N ARG A 138 -2.73 29.71 -14.44
CA ARG A 138 -3.22 29.34 -15.77
C ARG A 138 -2.51 30.05 -16.92
N GLU A 139 -2.38 31.37 -16.85
CA GLU A 139 -1.71 32.17 -17.89
C GLU A 139 -0.24 31.77 -18.04
N LYS A 140 0.46 31.59 -16.91
CA LYS A 140 1.87 31.20 -16.87
C LYS A 140 2.11 29.79 -17.42
N LEU A 141 1.20 28.85 -17.11
CA LEU A 141 1.27 27.48 -17.66
C LEU A 141 1.10 27.49 -19.19
N ALA A 142 0.18 28.30 -19.70
CA ALA A 142 -0.06 28.43 -21.13
C ALA A 142 1.13 29.08 -21.86
N GLU A 143 1.80 30.06 -21.24
CA GLU A 143 3.04 30.64 -21.78
C GLU A 143 4.17 29.62 -21.83
N LEU A 144 4.38 28.87 -20.75
CA LEU A 144 5.42 27.85 -20.67
C LEU A 144 5.22 26.73 -21.69
N ALA A 145 3.98 26.27 -21.89
CA ALA A 145 3.66 25.26 -22.89
C ALA A 145 4.01 25.70 -24.32
N LYS A 146 3.90 27.01 -24.62
CA LYS A 146 4.25 27.58 -25.93
C LYS A 146 5.76 27.75 -26.13
N GLN A 147 6.50 28.02 -25.05
CA GLN A 147 7.94 28.24 -25.09
C GLN A 147 8.73 26.92 -25.21
N GLU A 148 8.19 25.84 -24.65
CA GLU A 148 8.89 24.56 -24.50
C GLU A 148 8.41 23.52 -25.51
N ASN A 149 9.29 23.19 -26.47
CA ASN A 149 9.00 22.22 -27.54
C ASN A 149 9.36 20.77 -27.20
N GLU A 150 9.73 20.47 -25.96
CA GLU A 150 10.09 19.11 -25.56
C GLU A 150 8.84 18.21 -25.41
N THR A 151 8.96 16.97 -25.90
CA THR A 151 7.86 15.98 -25.88
C THR A 151 7.48 15.53 -24.47
N ASP A 152 8.44 15.57 -23.54
CA ASP A 152 8.26 15.05 -22.17
C ASP A 152 8.05 16.20 -21.15
N TYR A 153 7.92 17.43 -21.64
CA TYR A 153 7.72 18.62 -20.84
C TYR A 153 6.25 18.88 -20.56
N ILE A 154 5.89 19.04 -19.29
CA ILE A 154 4.53 19.37 -18.86
C ILE A 154 4.65 20.51 -17.85
N PRO A 155 4.05 21.68 -18.09
CA PRO A 155 4.23 22.86 -17.23
C PRO A 155 3.97 22.58 -15.75
N ALA A 156 2.89 21.85 -15.44
CA ALA A 156 2.50 21.53 -14.08
C ALA A 156 2.08 20.07 -13.88
N VAL A 157 2.45 19.52 -12.72
CA VAL A 157 2.04 18.18 -12.27
C VAL A 157 1.31 18.30 -10.95
N VAL A 158 0.16 17.64 -10.84
CA VAL A 158 -0.68 17.61 -9.63
C VAL A 158 -0.79 16.18 -9.11
N VAL A 159 -0.39 15.98 -7.86
CA VAL A 159 -0.43 14.66 -7.19
C VAL A 159 -1.32 14.71 -5.96
N LEU A 160 -2.46 14.01 -6.02
CA LEU A 160 -3.43 13.91 -4.92
C LEU A 160 -3.44 12.50 -4.33
N ASN A 161 -3.85 12.35 -3.07
CA ASN A 161 -3.81 11.04 -2.41
C ASN A 161 -4.83 10.03 -2.94
N SER A 162 -5.91 10.49 -3.56
CA SER A 162 -7.05 9.65 -3.93
C SER A 162 -7.35 9.77 -5.41
N VAL A 163 -7.59 8.63 -6.09
CA VAL A 163 -8.06 8.62 -7.48
C VAL A 163 -9.33 9.46 -7.58
N ILE A 164 -10.25 9.34 -6.62
CA ILE A 164 -11.46 10.15 -6.56
C ILE A 164 -11.16 11.65 -6.47
N ASN A 165 -10.15 12.08 -5.69
CA ASN A 165 -9.76 13.49 -5.65
C ASN A 165 -9.20 13.96 -7.01
N ALA A 166 -8.46 13.11 -7.71
CA ALA A 166 -7.97 13.41 -9.06
C ALA A 166 -9.12 13.55 -10.06
N ILE A 167 -10.12 12.67 -10.03
CA ILE A 167 -11.35 12.78 -10.85
C ILE A 167 -12.11 14.07 -10.51
N ARG A 168 -12.28 14.37 -9.23
CA ARG A 168 -12.96 15.61 -8.80
C ARG A 168 -12.22 16.86 -9.24
N LEU A 169 -10.89 16.86 -9.20
CA LEU A 169 -10.09 18.00 -9.64
C LEU A 169 -10.26 18.23 -11.13
N GLU A 170 -10.25 17.18 -11.95
CA GLU A 170 -10.56 17.28 -13.38
C GLU A 170 -11.92 17.90 -13.64
N ASP A 171 -12.98 17.31 -13.05
CA ASP A 171 -14.35 17.79 -13.22
C ASP A 171 -14.45 19.29 -12.87
N ARG A 172 -13.86 19.69 -11.73
CA ARG A 172 -13.84 21.10 -11.30
C ARG A 172 -13.04 21.99 -12.25
N LEU A 173 -11.89 21.56 -12.77
CA LEU A 173 -11.11 22.36 -13.72
C LEU A 173 -11.85 22.54 -15.05
N LEU A 174 -12.58 21.52 -15.53
CA LEU A 174 -13.44 21.64 -16.70
C LEU A 174 -14.58 22.65 -16.46
N GLU A 175 -15.21 22.63 -15.28
CA GLU A 175 -16.22 23.62 -14.88
C GLU A 175 -15.67 25.06 -14.87
N GLU A 176 -14.42 25.24 -14.46
CA GLU A 176 -13.71 26.52 -14.44
C GLU A 176 -13.08 26.88 -15.82
N GLY A 177 -13.40 26.11 -16.86
CA GLY A 177 -13.12 26.43 -18.25
C GLY A 177 -11.79 25.92 -18.81
N PHE A 178 -11.14 24.93 -18.19
CA PHE A 178 -10.12 24.14 -18.86
C PHE A 178 -10.77 23.20 -19.89
N SER A 179 -10.06 22.89 -20.97
CA SER A 179 -10.47 21.91 -21.96
C SER A 179 -9.90 20.52 -21.64
N GLU A 180 -10.56 19.46 -22.13
CA GLU A 180 -10.08 18.08 -21.94
C GLU A 180 -8.68 17.85 -22.52
N ASN A 181 -8.31 18.57 -23.58
CA ASN A 181 -6.98 18.45 -24.19
C ASN A 181 -5.87 19.10 -23.35
N GLU A 182 -6.21 20.06 -22.48
CA GLU A 182 -5.25 20.71 -21.59
C GLU A 182 -4.89 19.84 -20.37
N LEU A 183 -5.71 18.82 -20.08
CA LEU A 183 -5.62 17.98 -18.89
C LEU A 183 -5.28 16.54 -19.26
N LEU A 184 -4.23 15.99 -18.63
CA LEU A 184 -3.87 14.58 -18.78
C LEU A 184 -4.02 13.87 -17.44
N ILE A 185 -4.85 12.81 -17.39
CA ILE A 185 -5.10 12.09 -16.13
C ILE A 185 -4.50 10.71 -16.12
N VAL A 186 -3.67 10.50 -15.11
CA VAL A 186 -2.98 9.25 -14.89
C VAL A 186 -3.73 8.42 -13.85
N ARG A 187 -4.63 7.56 -14.33
CA ARG A 187 -5.42 6.61 -13.53
C ARG A 187 -4.79 5.21 -13.56
N GLY A 188 -3.59 5.07 -12.99
CA GLY A 188 -2.85 3.79 -12.92
C GLY A 188 -1.67 3.70 -13.90
N LEU A 189 -1.11 2.50 -14.05
CA LEU A 189 0.17 2.21 -14.75
C LEU A 189 0.12 2.32 -16.29
N SER A 190 -0.85 3.04 -16.86
CA SER A 190 -0.99 3.22 -18.32
C SER A 190 0.08 4.18 -18.86
N HIS A 191 1.33 3.72 -18.90
CA HIS A 191 2.50 4.46 -19.42
C HIS A 191 2.39 4.88 -20.89
N ARG A 192 1.47 4.30 -21.66
CA ARG A 192 1.35 4.55 -23.10
C ARG A 192 0.72 5.90 -23.41
N ASP A 193 -0.29 6.30 -22.65
CA ASP A 193 -1.01 7.56 -22.86
C ASP A 193 -0.17 8.75 -22.41
N ILE A 194 0.73 8.55 -21.43
CA ILE A 194 1.63 9.58 -20.90
C ILE A 194 2.76 9.94 -21.87
N ARG A 195 3.18 9.02 -22.73
CA ARG A 195 4.29 9.24 -23.69
C ARG A 195 3.86 9.93 -24.98
N GLN A 196 2.56 10.18 -25.18
CA GLN A 196 2.04 10.91 -26.32
C GLN A 196 1.50 12.26 -25.86
N LYS A 197 2.42 13.14 -25.47
CA LYS A 197 2.07 14.53 -25.16
C LYS A 197 1.38 15.17 -26.36
N GLN A 198 0.25 15.80 -26.11
CA GLN A 198 -0.32 16.75 -27.05
C GLN A 198 0.20 18.16 -26.72
N PRO A 199 0.49 19.01 -27.73
CA PRO A 199 1.01 20.37 -27.50
C PRO A 199 0.15 21.22 -26.56
N GLU A 200 -1.15 20.91 -26.50
CA GLU A 200 -2.16 21.59 -25.72
C GLU A 200 -2.13 21.23 -24.22
N GLN A 201 -1.44 20.14 -23.84
CA GLN A 201 -1.43 19.65 -22.46
C GLN A 201 -0.62 20.57 -21.54
N LEU A 202 -1.30 21.14 -20.55
CA LEU A 202 -0.74 22.04 -19.54
C LEU A 202 -0.48 21.34 -18.21
N LEU A 203 -1.35 20.39 -17.87
CA LEU A 203 -1.43 19.81 -16.54
C LEU A 203 -1.50 18.29 -16.60
N VAL A 204 -0.71 17.61 -15.77
CA VAL A 204 -0.96 16.21 -15.42
C VAL A 204 -1.60 16.13 -14.05
N ILE A 205 -2.68 15.36 -13.93
CA ILE A 205 -3.32 15.04 -12.66
C ILE A 205 -3.19 13.54 -12.39
N GLY A 206 -2.72 13.18 -11.20
CA GLY A 206 -2.73 11.79 -10.80
C GLY A 206 -2.56 11.57 -9.31
N THR A 207 -2.20 10.33 -8.99
CA THR A 207 -2.10 9.83 -7.61
C THR A 207 -0.72 9.22 -7.36
N SER A 208 -0.60 8.28 -6.43
CA SER A 208 0.64 7.51 -6.21
C SER A 208 1.21 6.84 -7.47
N ALA A 209 0.39 6.63 -8.51
CA ALA A 209 0.89 6.19 -9.82
C ALA A 209 1.92 7.15 -10.46
N ILE A 210 1.90 8.45 -10.10
CA ILE A 210 2.91 9.43 -10.52
C ILE A 210 4.16 9.36 -9.63
N GLU A 211 4.02 8.94 -8.37
CA GLU A 211 5.14 8.82 -7.42
C GLU A 211 6.18 7.80 -7.90
N VAL A 212 5.79 6.80 -8.69
CA VAL A 212 6.67 5.69 -9.09
C VAL A 212 6.54 5.45 -10.60
N GLY A 213 7.63 5.71 -11.35
CA GLY A 213 7.77 5.25 -12.73
C GLY A 213 7.69 6.30 -13.84
N VAL A 214 7.15 7.50 -13.61
CA VAL A 214 7.13 8.56 -14.62
C VAL A 214 8.06 9.71 -14.25
N ASP A 215 8.96 10.07 -15.16
CA ASP A 215 9.85 11.22 -15.04
C ASP A 215 9.31 12.35 -15.93
N PHE A 216 8.69 13.35 -15.31
CA PHE A 216 8.17 14.53 -16.01
C PHE A 216 9.20 15.66 -15.93
N LYS A 217 9.34 16.42 -17.00
CA LYS A 217 10.00 17.73 -16.93
C LYS A 217 8.92 18.77 -16.65
N CYS A 218 8.88 19.30 -15.43
CA CYS A 218 7.93 20.32 -15.04
C CYS A 218 8.57 21.46 -14.26
N ASP A 219 7.93 22.62 -14.34
CA ASP A 219 8.28 23.81 -13.57
C ASP A 219 7.47 23.89 -12.28
N TYR A 220 6.23 23.42 -12.30
CA TYR A 220 5.34 23.42 -11.13
C TYR A 220 4.97 22.01 -10.69
N LEU A 221 5.04 21.78 -9.39
CA LEU A 221 4.48 20.62 -8.73
C LEU A 221 3.50 21.07 -7.66
N LEU A 222 2.27 20.60 -7.74
CA LEU A 222 1.28 20.75 -6.67
C LEU A 222 1.00 19.37 -6.09
N PHE A 223 1.16 19.20 -4.79
CA PHE A 223 0.91 17.90 -4.20
C PHE A 223 0.33 17.94 -2.80
N GLU A 224 -0.50 16.95 -2.51
CA GLU A 224 -0.95 16.61 -1.17
C GLU A 224 0.06 15.63 -0.55
N ALA A 225 0.31 15.66 0.76
CA ALA A 225 1.05 14.57 1.41
C ALA A 225 0.61 14.40 2.86
N LEU A 226 0.35 13.15 3.25
CA LEU A 226 -0.04 12.78 4.63
C LEU A 226 1.12 12.22 5.45
N GLU A 227 2.25 11.91 4.80
CA GLU A 227 3.44 11.38 5.46
C GLU A 227 4.71 11.90 4.81
N ALA A 228 5.80 11.88 5.58
CA ALA A 228 7.13 12.27 5.11
C ALA A 228 7.65 11.45 3.91
N PRO A 229 7.51 10.11 3.82
CA PRO A 229 7.97 9.37 2.65
C PRO A 229 7.26 9.79 1.36
N SER A 230 5.92 9.83 1.35
CA SER A 230 5.15 10.30 0.20
C SER A 230 5.45 11.76 -0.13
N PHE A 231 5.61 12.61 0.88
CA PHE A 231 6.05 13.99 0.68
C PHE A 231 7.38 14.03 -0.08
N MET A 232 8.37 13.30 0.38
CA MET A 232 9.73 13.33 -0.19
C MET A 232 9.77 12.73 -1.59
N GLN A 233 9.02 11.66 -1.85
CA GLN A 233 8.87 11.05 -3.17
C GLN A 233 8.18 11.98 -4.17
N ARG A 234 7.09 12.67 -3.75
CA ARG A 234 6.37 13.65 -4.58
C ARG A 234 7.22 14.89 -4.83
N PHE A 235 7.78 15.48 -3.78
CA PHE A 235 8.66 16.64 -3.88
C PHE A 235 9.84 16.37 -4.83
N GLY A 236 10.39 15.15 -4.80
CA GLY A 236 11.46 14.74 -5.71
C GLY A 236 11.07 14.69 -7.20
N ARG A 237 9.82 15.02 -7.59
CA ARG A 237 9.36 15.10 -8.99
C ARG A 237 9.62 16.46 -9.63
N VAL A 238 9.85 17.51 -8.83
CA VAL A 238 10.32 18.82 -9.32
C VAL A 238 11.80 18.99 -8.98
N GLY A 239 12.50 19.86 -9.71
CA GLY A 239 13.92 20.09 -9.47
C GLY A 239 14.86 19.04 -10.09
N ARG A 240 14.38 18.02 -10.81
CA ARG A 240 15.27 16.99 -11.41
C ARG A 240 16.09 17.48 -12.59
N HIS A 241 15.47 18.30 -13.44
CA HIS A 241 16.02 18.71 -14.74
C HIS A 241 16.30 20.21 -14.81
N ARG A 242 15.58 20.99 -14.02
CA ARG A 242 15.60 22.46 -13.97
C ARG A 242 15.08 22.92 -12.61
N PRO A 243 15.34 24.18 -12.19
CA PRO A 243 14.69 24.76 -11.02
C PRO A 243 13.16 24.72 -11.17
N GLY A 244 12.44 24.74 -10.05
CA GLY A 244 10.97 24.75 -10.10
C GLY A 244 10.33 25.17 -8.79
N THR A 245 9.01 25.13 -8.74
CA THR A 245 8.20 25.54 -7.59
C THR A 245 7.29 24.40 -7.14
N ALA A 246 7.32 24.10 -5.84
CA ALA A 246 6.50 23.09 -5.19
C ALA A 246 5.42 23.76 -4.31
N TYR A 247 4.17 23.64 -4.73
CA TYR A 247 3.00 23.95 -3.92
C TYR A 247 2.58 22.74 -3.10
N ILE A 248 2.54 22.89 -1.78
CA ILE A 248 2.37 21.77 -0.85
C ILE A 248 1.05 21.91 -0.09
N ILE A 249 0.06 21.12 -0.48
CA ILE A 249 -1.21 21.02 0.24
C ILE A 249 -0.98 20.17 1.49
N CYS A 250 -0.84 20.82 2.65
CA CYS A 250 -0.36 20.16 3.86
C CYS A 250 -1.17 20.50 5.13
N PRO A 251 -1.08 19.64 6.17
CA PRO A 251 -1.58 19.94 7.51
C PRO A 251 -0.90 21.15 8.16
N GLU A 252 -1.56 21.73 9.16
CA GLU A 252 -1.13 22.96 9.83
C GLU A 252 0.26 22.88 10.48
N ASN A 253 0.61 21.73 11.08
CA ASN A 253 1.93 21.48 11.66
C ASN A 253 3.04 21.54 10.61
N VAL A 254 2.79 20.99 9.41
CA VAL A 254 3.75 21.00 8.29
C VAL A 254 3.87 22.41 7.72
N ARG A 255 2.75 23.10 7.53
CA ARG A 255 2.73 24.52 7.10
C ARG A 255 3.57 25.39 8.04
N THR A 256 3.30 25.30 9.34
CA THR A 256 4.05 26.03 10.38
C THR A 256 5.54 25.66 10.34
N GLY A 257 5.85 24.39 10.09
CA GLY A 257 7.23 23.92 9.92
C GLY A 257 7.93 24.59 8.75
N ILE A 258 7.30 24.61 7.57
CA ILE A 258 7.82 25.23 6.35
C ILE A 258 8.00 26.74 6.54
N GLU A 259 7.02 27.43 7.14
CA GLU A 259 7.07 28.88 7.38
C GLU A 259 8.17 29.31 8.36
N ARG A 260 8.62 28.38 9.22
CA ARG A 260 9.73 28.59 10.16
C ARG A 260 11.10 28.20 9.60
N LEU A 261 11.16 27.73 8.35
CA LEU A 261 12.44 27.47 7.70
C LEU A 261 13.21 28.76 7.49
N ASP A 262 14.53 28.63 7.48
CA ASP A 262 15.41 29.66 6.94
C ASP A 262 15.10 29.87 5.45
N LYS A 263 15.48 31.04 4.90
CA LYS A 263 15.23 31.39 3.50
C LYS A 263 15.78 30.35 2.51
N GLU A 264 16.87 29.68 2.88
CA GLU A 264 17.48 28.59 2.12
C GLU A 264 17.80 27.44 3.07
N VAL A 265 17.55 26.21 2.62
CA VAL A 265 17.81 24.99 3.40
C VAL A 265 18.39 23.92 2.48
N THR A 266 19.34 23.14 2.98
CA THR A 266 19.88 22.00 2.22
C THR A 266 18.80 20.93 2.04
N ARG A 267 18.91 20.12 0.98
CA ARG A 267 17.96 19.02 0.74
C ARG A 267 17.92 18.03 1.91
N ASP A 268 19.09 17.70 2.46
CA ASP A 268 19.24 16.74 3.56
C ASP A 268 18.62 17.27 4.86
N ASP A 269 18.81 18.56 5.17
CA ASP A 269 18.22 19.15 6.38
C ASP A 269 16.72 19.40 6.21
N PHE A 270 16.27 19.73 5.00
CA PHE A 270 14.86 19.81 4.68
C PHE A 270 14.17 18.44 4.84
N GLU A 271 14.79 17.37 4.36
CA GLU A 271 14.30 16.01 4.56
C GLU A 271 14.11 15.69 6.05
N LYS A 272 15.14 15.91 6.87
CA LYS A 272 15.05 15.70 8.34
C LYS A 272 13.88 16.47 8.94
N LYS A 273 13.76 17.77 8.62
CA LYS A 273 12.67 18.62 9.13
C LYS A 273 11.29 18.14 8.68
N VAL A 274 11.14 17.66 7.44
CA VAL A 274 9.90 17.04 6.96
C VAL A 274 9.55 15.80 7.80
N TYR A 275 10.51 14.94 8.11
CA TYR A 275 10.31 13.80 9.00
C TYR A 275 9.96 14.21 10.44
N ASP A 276 10.42 15.37 10.90
CA ASP A 276 10.05 15.92 12.22
C ASP A 276 8.63 16.52 12.23
N TRP A 277 8.18 17.07 11.10
CA TRP A 277 6.85 17.70 11.02
C TRP A 277 5.73 16.70 10.90
N TYR A 278 5.94 15.63 10.13
CA TYR A 278 4.98 14.53 10.06
C TYR A 278 5.16 13.61 11.26
N ALA A 279 4.06 13.09 11.80
CA ALA A 279 4.16 12.03 12.80
C ALA A 279 4.99 10.89 12.20
N THR A 280 6.10 10.52 12.85
CA THR A 280 6.92 9.40 12.38
C THR A 280 6.06 8.16 12.45
N PRO A 281 5.70 7.59 11.30
CA PRO A 281 4.64 6.63 11.32
C PRO A 281 5.31 5.29 11.70
N GLU A 282 4.85 4.64 12.77
CA GLU A 282 5.52 3.44 13.32
C GLU A 282 5.64 2.34 12.26
N SER A 283 6.87 1.93 11.93
CA SER A 283 7.16 0.80 11.02
C SER A 283 6.78 -0.56 11.62
N ARG A 284 6.54 -0.60 12.94
CA ARG A 284 6.14 -1.78 13.73
C ARG A 284 6.96 -3.04 13.43
N PRO A 285 8.30 -2.95 13.38
CA PRO A 285 9.15 -4.06 12.96
C PRO A 285 9.17 -5.18 14.01
N TRP A 286 8.85 -4.83 15.27
CA TRP A 286 8.64 -5.76 16.37
C TRP A 286 7.54 -6.81 16.09
N PHE A 287 6.62 -6.56 15.15
CA PHE A 287 5.54 -7.48 14.81
C PHE A 287 6.05 -8.86 14.37
N ILE A 288 7.23 -8.93 13.72
CA ILE A 288 7.77 -10.21 13.23
C ILE A 288 8.06 -11.22 14.35
N SER A 289 8.29 -10.72 15.57
CA SER A 289 8.64 -11.51 16.75
C SER A 289 7.44 -11.78 17.65
N THR A 290 6.22 -11.52 17.18
CA THR A 290 4.99 -11.78 17.94
C THR A 290 4.29 -13.06 17.49
N ARG A 291 3.25 -13.45 18.24
CA ARG A 291 2.47 -14.63 17.91
C ARG A 291 1.75 -14.42 16.58
N SER A 292 1.15 -13.26 16.38
CA SER A 292 0.50 -12.88 15.13
C SER A 292 1.50 -12.78 13.97
N GLY A 293 2.71 -12.27 14.18
CA GLY A 293 3.75 -12.27 13.14
C GLY A 293 4.12 -13.68 12.67
N LEU A 294 4.26 -14.61 13.60
CA LEU A 294 4.52 -16.02 13.27
C LEU A 294 3.30 -16.72 12.66
N ILE A 295 2.07 -16.34 13.03
CA ILE A 295 0.85 -16.82 12.35
C ILE A 295 0.85 -16.38 10.88
N THR A 296 1.22 -15.12 10.61
CA THR A 296 1.38 -14.60 9.24
C THR A 296 2.37 -15.43 8.43
N VAL A 297 3.56 -15.70 8.97
CA VAL A 297 4.59 -16.51 8.31
C VAL A 297 4.14 -17.95 8.10
N TYR A 298 3.61 -18.59 9.15
CA TYR A 298 3.21 -19.99 9.09
C TYR A 298 1.96 -20.22 8.23
N ALA A 299 1.08 -19.24 8.11
CA ALA A 299 -0.05 -19.29 7.17
C ALA A 299 0.45 -19.42 5.72
N LEU A 300 1.52 -18.71 5.33
CA LEU A 300 2.12 -18.86 4.00
C LEU A 300 2.71 -20.26 3.80
N VAL A 301 3.45 -20.77 4.79
CA VAL A 301 4.00 -22.14 4.78
C VAL A 301 2.89 -23.17 4.61
N ASN A 302 1.82 -23.08 5.41
CA ASN A 302 0.72 -24.02 5.37
C ASN A 302 -0.09 -23.91 4.07
N ASN A 303 -0.16 -22.72 3.45
CA ASN A 303 -0.74 -22.54 2.12
C ASN A 303 0.06 -23.27 1.04
N ILE A 304 1.39 -23.17 1.07
CA ILE A 304 2.26 -23.89 0.14
C ILE A 304 2.09 -25.40 0.33
N ILE A 305 2.14 -25.90 1.58
CA ILE A 305 1.94 -27.32 1.90
C ILE A 305 0.58 -27.81 1.38
N SER A 306 -0.49 -27.08 1.67
CA SER A 306 -1.85 -27.43 1.24
C SER A 306 -1.97 -27.48 -0.28
N LYS A 307 -1.33 -26.54 -0.99
CA LYS A 307 -1.32 -26.53 -2.46
C LYS A 307 -0.50 -27.67 -3.06
N VAL A 308 0.63 -28.02 -2.44
CA VAL A 308 1.40 -29.22 -2.84
C VAL A 308 0.54 -30.47 -2.68
N ILE A 309 -0.15 -30.63 -1.55
CA ILE A 309 -1.06 -31.77 -1.31
C ILE A 309 -2.19 -31.82 -2.35
N ASP A 310 -2.80 -30.67 -2.68
CA ASP A 310 -3.93 -30.60 -3.64
C ASP A 310 -3.53 -30.99 -5.07
N TYR A 311 -2.33 -30.59 -5.52
CA TYR A 311 -1.92 -30.68 -6.93
C TYR A 311 -0.91 -31.79 -7.23
N TYR A 312 -0.19 -32.28 -6.23
CA TYR A 312 0.86 -33.27 -6.44
C TYR A 312 0.27 -34.69 -6.50
N GLN A 313 0.48 -35.36 -7.64
CA GLN A 313 0.04 -36.75 -7.89
C GLN A 313 1.13 -37.79 -7.58
N GLY A 314 2.26 -37.40 -6.99
CA GLY A 314 3.36 -38.31 -6.66
C GLY A 314 3.16 -39.05 -5.33
N SER A 315 4.24 -39.61 -4.78
CA SER A 315 4.14 -40.47 -3.61
C SER A 315 3.83 -39.66 -2.33
N PRO A 316 3.14 -40.24 -1.33
CA PRO A 316 2.96 -39.62 -0.03
C PRO A 316 4.29 -39.26 0.68
N GLU A 317 5.36 -39.98 0.37
CA GLU A 317 6.70 -39.76 0.92
C GLU A 317 7.30 -38.44 0.43
N ASP A 318 7.14 -38.13 -0.86
CA ASP A 318 7.61 -36.87 -1.46
C ASP A 318 6.88 -35.66 -0.85
N ILE A 319 5.57 -35.79 -0.59
CA ILE A 319 4.75 -34.74 0.05
C ILE A 319 5.26 -34.47 1.46
N GLU A 320 5.53 -35.52 2.23
CA GLU A 320 6.04 -35.40 3.60
C GLU A 320 7.46 -34.80 3.60
N GLU A 321 8.31 -35.14 2.62
CA GLU A 321 9.63 -34.52 2.47
C GLU A 321 9.54 -33.01 2.21
N VAL A 322 8.66 -32.58 1.28
CA VAL A 322 8.44 -31.16 0.98
C VAL A 322 7.90 -30.43 2.21
N LYS A 323 6.95 -31.03 2.91
CA LYS A 323 6.39 -30.48 4.15
C LYS A 323 7.47 -30.29 5.22
N ASN A 324 8.27 -31.33 5.49
CA ASN A 324 9.36 -31.27 6.46
C ASN A 324 10.39 -30.18 6.09
N LYS A 325 10.71 -30.03 4.80
CA LYS A 325 11.59 -28.96 4.33
C LYS A 325 11.01 -27.57 4.60
N LEU A 326 9.72 -27.36 4.33
CA LEU A 326 9.06 -26.07 4.55
C LEU A 326 8.93 -25.74 6.05
N GLU A 327 8.61 -26.73 6.88
CA GLU A 327 8.57 -26.58 8.34
C GLU A 327 9.95 -26.23 8.90
N LEU A 328 11.01 -26.91 8.45
CA LEU A 328 12.39 -26.59 8.82
C LEU A 328 12.81 -25.16 8.41
N ILE A 329 12.35 -24.68 7.26
CA ILE A 329 12.59 -23.28 6.84
C ILE A 329 11.92 -22.30 7.81
N ALA A 330 10.70 -22.60 8.28
CA ALA A 330 10.00 -21.80 9.27
C ALA A 330 10.72 -21.83 10.64
N GLU A 331 11.22 -22.99 11.06
CA GLU A 331 12.01 -23.14 12.29
C GLU A 331 13.28 -22.29 12.24
N LYS A 332 14.06 -22.38 11.16
CA LYS A 332 15.25 -21.53 10.95
C LYS A 332 14.93 -20.04 10.89
N TYR A 333 13.74 -19.69 10.41
CA TYR A 333 13.27 -18.30 10.48
C TYR A 333 13.04 -17.88 11.93
N ALA A 334 12.35 -18.71 12.73
CA ALA A 334 12.09 -18.43 14.14
C ALA A 334 13.36 -18.39 14.99
N GLU A 335 14.37 -19.22 14.71
CA GLU A 335 15.69 -19.16 15.34
C GLU A 335 16.35 -17.78 15.13
N LYS A 336 16.28 -17.23 13.91
CA LYS A 336 16.85 -15.90 13.60
C LYS A 336 16.22 -14.77 14.41
N ILE A 337 14.96 -14.92 14.84
CA ILE A 337 14.24 -13.98 15.70
C ILE A 337 14.09 -14.44 17.15
N GLU A 338 14.75 -15.53 17.57
CA GLU A 338 14.66 -16.09 18.92
C GLU A 338 13.19 -16.36 19.37
N CYS A 339 12.36 -16.88 18.46
CA CYS A 339 10.94 -17.12 18.69
C CYS A 339 10.51 -18.59 18.47
N GLU A 340 11.41 -19.55 18.65
CA GLU A 340 11.21 -20.98 18.38
C GLU A 340 10.05 -21.56 19.20
N ARG A 341 9.99 -21.23 20.50
CA ARG A 341 8.89 -21.65 21.39
C ARG A 341 7.54 -21.11 20.93
N LEU A 342 7.53 -19.89 20.43
CA LEU A 342 6.32 -19.23 19.95
C LEU A 342 5.86 -19.85 18.63
N LEU A 343 6.79 -20.18 17.73
CA LEU A 343 6.50 -20.89 16.49
C LEU A 343 5.91 -22.27 16.78
N ALA A 344 6.53 -23.05 17.68
CA ALA A 344 6.00 -24.36 18.08
C ALA A 344 4.55 -24.26 18.60
N ALA A 345 4.24 -23.23 19.39
CA ALA A 345 2.88 -22.96 19.84
C ALA A 345 1.93 -22.62 18.68
N VAL A 346 2.38 -21.85 17.69
CA VAL A 346 1.61 -21.52 16.47
C VAL A 346 1.35 -22.78 15.64
N CYS A 347 2.34 -23.64 15.41
CA CYS A 347 2.19 -24.91 14.69
C CYS A 347 1.11 -25.79 15.34
N ILE A 348 1.12 -25.91 16.67
CA ILE A 348 0.09 -26.66 17.42
C ILE A 348 -1.30 -26.06 17.18
N GLN A 349 -1.44 -24.74 17.11
CA GLN A 349 -2.73 -24.08 16.88
C GLN A 349 -3.25 -24.34 15.47
N PHE A 350 -2.39 -24.29 14.45
CA PHE A 350 -2.76 -24.66 13.09
C PHE A 350 -3.16 -26.15 13.00
N ALA A 351 -2.45 -27.05 13.68
CA ALA A 351 -2.84 -28.46 13.75
C ALA A 351 -4.22 -28.64 14.42
N ARG A 352 -4.51 -27.89 15.50
CA ARG A 352 -5.82 -27.88 16.16
C ARG A 352 -6.93 -27.31 15.27
N ALA A 353 -6.66 -26.24 14.53
CA ALA A 353 -7.56 -25.70 13.52
C ALA A 353 -7.84 -26.74 12.43
N GLY A 354 -6.79 -27.45 11.98
CA GLY A 354 -6.84 -28.59 11.06
C GLY A 354 -7.88 -29.63 11.47
N ARG A 355 -7.84 -30.03 12.75
CA ARG A 355 -8.75 -31.00 13.39
C ARG A 355 -10.17 -30.49 13.69
N GLY A 356 -10.47 -29.24 13.35
CA GLY A 356 -11.83 -28.72 13.49
C GLY A 356 -12.11 -27.98 14.81
N ILE A 357 -11.11 -27.77 15.68
CA ILE A 357 -11.34 -27.15 17.00
C ILE A 357 -11.78 -25.69 16.85
N LYS A 358 -13.00 -25.38 17.30
CA LYS A 358 -13.70 -24.10 17.08
C LYS A 358 -12.87 -22.87 17.45
N GLU A 359 -12.14 -22.91 18.58
CA GLU A 359 -11.31 -21.80 19.05
C GLU A 359 -10.24 -21.35 18.04
N TYR A 360 -9.73 -22.27 17.22
CA TYR A 360 -8.62 -22.02 16.28
C TYR A 360 -9.08 -21.90 14.82
N GLN A 361 -10.38 -22.02 14.54
CA GLN A 361 -10.90 -22.02 13.16
C GLN A 361 -10.59 -20.72 12.41
N TRP A 362 -10.50 -19.60 13.12
CA TRP A 362 -10.16 -18.31 12.52
C TRP A 362 -8.78 -18.32 11.85
N LEU A 363 -7.85 -19.20 12.28
CA LEU A 363 -6.55 -19.36 11.62
C LEU A 363 -6.69 -19.87 10.19
N LYS A 364 -7.64 -20.77 9.93
CA LYS A 364 -7.95 -21.23 8.57
C LYS A 364 -8.52 -20.11 7.73
N VAL A 365 -9.42 -19.29 8.30
CA VAL A 365 -9.95 -18.11 7.59
C VAL A 365 -8.84 -17.16 7.22
N TYR A 366 -7.96 -16.82 8.17
CA TYR A 366 -6.83 -15.95 7.90
C TYR A 366 -5.88 -16.53 6.83
N GLN A 367 -5.59 -17.82 6.93
CA GLN A 367 -4.81 -18.54 5.93
C GLN A 367 -5.44 -18.46 4.53
N GLU A 368 -6.77 -18.61 4.41
CA GLU A 368 -7.51 -18.56 3.14
C GLU A 368 -7.62 -17.14 2.55
N LEU A 369 -7.50 -16.09 3.36
CA LEU A 369 -7.40 -14.71 2.89
C LEU A 369 -6.18 -14.56 1.98
N ASN A 370 -5.02 -15.04 2.44
CA ASN A 370 -3.76 -15.10 1.69
C ASN A 370 -3.44 -13.79 0.95
N THR A 371 -3.40 -12.69 1.69
CA THR A 371 -3.12 -11.34 1.19
C THR A 371 -1.78 -10.85 1.70
N PHE A 372 -1.00 -10.19 0.84
CA PHE A 372 0.28 -9.59 1.24
C PHE A 372 0.08 -8.42 2.22
N ARG A 373 -0.93 -7.57 1.94
CA ARG A 373 -1.17 -6.28 2.63
C ARG A 373 -2.04 -6.37 3.87
N THR A 374 -1.88 -5.39 4.76
CA THR A 374 -2.80 -5.12 5.89
C THR A 374 -4.02 -4.31 5.50
N SER A 375 -4.02 -3.68 4.32
CA SER A 375 -5.16 -2.91 3.82
C SER A 375 -6.37 -3.79 3.58
N LEU A 376 -7.57 -3.22 3.74
CA LEU A 376 -8.77 -3.87 3.24
C LEU A 376 -8.62 -4.18 1.73
N PRO A 377 -9.25 -5.25 1.23
CA PRO A 377 -9.09 -5.67 -0.14
C PRO A 377 -9.55 -4.58 -1.13
N SER A 378 -8.88 -4.51 -2.29
CA SER A 378 -9.43 -3.80 -3.44
C SER A 378 -10.58 -4.61 -4.04
N ILE A 379 -11.67 -3.94 -4.36
CA ILE A 379 -12.85 -4.55 -4.96
C ILE A 379 -13.12 -3.89 -6.29
N ARG A 380 -13.47 -4.71 -7.27
CA ARG A 380 -13.94 -4.23 -8.57
C ARG A 380 -15.34 -3.65 -8.43
N VAL A 381 -15.52 -2.44 -8.94
CA VAL A 381 -16.80 -1.73 -8.92
C VAL A 381 -17.20 -1.32 -10.32
N TYR A 382 -18.51 -1.14 -10.50
CA TYR A 382 -19.10 -0.53 -11.67
C TYR A 382 -19.66 0.84 -11.32
N ASP A 383 -19.13 1.88 -11.93
CA ASP A 383 -19.50 3.26 -11.71
C ASP A 383 -20.42 3.76 -12.82
N TYR A 384 -21.69 3.96 -12.48
CA TYR A 384 -22.68 4.47 -13.43
C TYR A 384 -22.40 5.92 -13.85
N ALA A 385 -21.82 6.74 -12.98
CA ALA A 385 -21.50 8.12 -13.32
C ALA A 385 -20.35 8.17 -14.34
N GLU A 386 -19.31 7.34 -14.15
CA GLU A 386 -18.22 7.24 -15.14
C GLU A 386 -18.68 6.62 -16.45
N LYS A 387 -19.61 5.65 -16.42
CA LYS A 387 -20.23 5.08 -17.62
C LYS A 387 -20.94 6.17 -18.44
N GLU A 388 -21.77 6.97 -17.80
CA GLU A 388 -22.54 8.04 -18.47
C GLU A 388 -21.63 9.14 -19.03
N LYS A 389 -20.58 9.51 -18.28
CA LYS A 389 -19.65 10.58 -18.69
C LYS A 389 -18.68 10.15 -19.79
N ARG A 390 -18.12 8.93 -19.70
CA ARG A 390 -16.91 8.54 -20.47
C ARG A 390 -17.07 7.24 -21.27
N GLY A 391 -18.17 6.52 -21.09
CA GLY A 391 -18.47 5.27 -21.79
C GLY A 391 -18.09 4.00 -21.03
N GLU A 392 -18.54 2.86 -21.57
CA GLU A 392 -18.55 1.55 -20.89
C GLU A 392 -17.15 1.07 -20.44
N GLN A 393 -16.12 1.36 -21.22
CA GLN A 393 -14.74 0.90 -20.96
C GLN A 393 -14.12 1.49 -19.68
N TYR A 394 -14.61 2.65 -19.21
CA TYR A 394 -14.12 3.29 -17.99
C TYR A 394 -15.03 3.07 -16.79
N ALA A 395 -16.20 2.44 -17.00
CA ALA A 395 -17.18 2.21 -15.96
C ALA A 395 -16.70 1.19 -14.91
N SER A 396 -15.71 0.35 -15.22
CA SER A 396 -15.25 -0.72 -14.34
C SER A 396 -13.80 -0.56 -13.93
N TYR A 397 -13.53 -0.47 -12.64
CA TYR A 397 -12.17 -0.37 -12.09
C TYR A 397 -12.09 -0.95 -10.68
N ASN A 398 -10.87 -1.20 -10.21
CA ASN A 398 -10.62 -1.62 -8.83
C ASN A 398 -10.48 -0.39 -7.93
N VAL A 399 -11.16 -0.40 -6.80
CA VAL A 399 -11.06 0.63 -5.75
C VAL A 399 -10.85 -0.06 -4.42
N ASP A 400 -10.06 0.55 -3.53
CA ASP A 400 -9.89 0.04 -2.18
C ASP A 400 -11.22 0.15 -1.40
N LEU A 401 -11.53 -0.90 -0.61
CA LEU A 401 -12.78 -0.96 0.13
C LEU A 401 -12.94 0.21 1.11
N ILE A 402 -11.86 0.75 1.67
CA ILE A 402 -11.95 1.88 2.61
C ILE A 402 -12.41 3.17 1.92
N THR A 403 -11.92 3.47 0.71
CA THR A 403 -12.37 4.58 -0.14
C THR A 403 -13.81 4.37 -0.57
N LEU A 404 -14.14 3.15 -1.00
CA LEU A 404 -15.51 2.78 -1.38
C LEU A 404 -16.49 3.05 -0.23
N ILE A 405 -16.17 2.60 0.99
CA ILE A 405 -17.02 2.83 2.17
C ILE A 405 -17.01 4.30 2.60
N ARG A 406 -15.92 5.05 2.42
CA ARG A 406 -15.87 6.45 2.88
C ARG A 406 -16.51 7.44 1.91
N ARG A 407 -16.71 7.09 0.64
CA ARG A 407 -17.05 8.09 -0.39
C ARG A 407 -18.11 7.69 -1.39
N ALA A 408 -18.39 6.41 -1.56
CA ALA A 408 -19.30 5.99 -2.63
C ALA A 408 -20.73 6.43 -2.38
N GLU A 409 -21.41 6.86 -3.44
CA GLU A 409 -22.83 7.19 -3.44
C GLU A 409 -23.65 6.07 -4.09
N GLY A 410 -24.80 5.74 -3.49
CA GLY A 410 -25.70 4.72 -4.03
C GLY A 410 -25.09 3.31 -4.16
N LEU A 411 -24.09 2.98 -3.33
CA LEU A 411 -23.37 1.72 -3.35
C LEU A 411 -24.31 0.52 -3.14
N LYS A 412 -24.33 -0.42 -4.09
CA LYS A 412 -25.20 -1.61 -4.09
C LYS A 412 -24.46 -2.83 -4.65
N PHE A 413 -24.95 -4.03 -4.35
CA PHE A 413 -24.52 -5.25 -5.05
C PHE A 413 -25.53 -5.61 -6.12
N ASN A 414 -25.09 -5.80 -7.36
CA ASN A 414 -25.93 -6.24 -8.46
C ASN A 414 -25.54 -7.65 -8.92
N PRO A 415 -26.35 -8.69 -8.61
CA PRO A 415 -26.04 -10.08 -8.96
C PRO A 415 -26.19 -10.38 -10.46
N LYS A 416 -26.81 -9.49 -11.24
CA LYS A 416 -27.04 -9.66 -12.68
C LYS A 416 -25.92 -9.09 -13.54
N LEU A 417 -25.05 -8.26 -12.96
CA LEU A 417 -23.89 -7.66 -13.63
C LEU A 417 -22.74 -8.66 -13.64
N ASN A 418 -22.55 -9.35 -14.76
CA ASN A 418 -21.48 -10.33 -14.96
C ASN A 418 -20.48 -9.82 -16.00
N ILE A 419 -19.59 -8.92 -15.57
CA ILE A 419 -18.45 -8.50 -16.39
C ILE A 419 -17.29 -9.43 -16.05
N ASP A 420 -16.68 -10.06 -17.05
CA ASP A 420 -15.55 -11.01 -16.90
C ASP A 420 -15.83 -12.24 -16.00
N SER A 421 -17.01 -12.85 -16.12
CA SER A 421 -17.35 -14.12 -15.46
C SER A 421 -17.44 -14.07 -13.91
N SER A 422 -17.46 -12.89 -13.29
CA SER A 422 -17.76 -12.74 -11.86
C SER A 422 -19.25 -12.96 -11.58
N LYS A 423 -19.59 -13.61 -10.46
CA LYS A 423 -20.99 -13.77 -10.01
C LYS A 423 -21.48 -12.45 -9.38
N GLY A 424 -21.94 -11.52 -10.21
CA GLY A 424 -22.36 -10.19 -9.76
C GLY A 424 -21.20 -9.22 -9.51
N MET A 425 -21.54 -7.93 -9.32
CA MET A 425 -20.57 -6.88 -9.08
C MET A 425 -21.16 -5.75 -8.21
N LEU A 426 -20.31 -5.06 -7.47
CA LEU A 426 -20.70 -3.84 -6.75
C LEU A 426 -20.89 -2.69 -7.73
N THR A 427 -21.92 -1.89 -7.51
CA THR A 427 -22.24 -0.73 -8.31
C THR A 427 -22.25 0.54 -7.45
N VAL A 428 -21.82 1.65 -8.04
CA VAL A 428 -21.88 2.99 -7.44
C VAL A 428 -22.51 3.96 -8.42
N LYS A 429 -23.12 5.03 -7.88
CA LYS A 429 -23.65 6.16 -8.66
C LYS A 429 -22.64 7.32 -8.74
N GLY A 430 -21.36 7.04 -8.48
CA GLY A 430 -20.29 8.02 -8.31
C GLY A 430 -19.82 8.16 -6.86
N TYR A 431 -19.03 9.19 -6.60
CA TYR A 431 -18.38 9.44 -5.31
C TYR A 431 -18.65 10.86 -4.82
N GLY A 432 -18.98 10.98 -3.54
CA GLY A 432 -19.33 12.24 -2.90
C GLY A 432 -18.31 12.68 -1.85
N LYS A 433 -18.79 13.53 -0.93
CA LYS A 433 -18.01 13.99 0.22
C LYS A 433 -17.65 12.82 1.14
N TYR A 434 -16.64 13.03 1.97
CA TYR A 434 -16.20 12.04 2.95
C TYR A 434 -17.32 11.74 3.95
N LYS A 435 -17.62 10.45 4.13
CA LYS A 435 -18.63 9.93 5.04
C LYS A 435 -17.97 9.36 6.28
N LYS A 436 -18.60 9.58 7.44
CA LYS A 436 -18.22 8.92 8.69
C LYS A 436 -18.55 7.44 8.56
N VAL A 437 -17.58 6.58 8.86
CA VAL A 437 -17.76 5.13 8.82
C VAL A 437 -17.67 4.58 10.23
N SER A 438 -18.60 3.72 10.60
CA SER A 438 -18.57 3.00 11.88
C SER A 438 -19.13 1.60 11.74
N VAL A 439 -18.78 0.71 12.67
CA VAL A 439 -19.30 -0.66 12.71
C VAL A 439 -20.25 -0.82 13.90
N LEU A 440 -21.38 -1.49 13.67
CA LEU A 440 -22.34 -1.92 14.68
C LEU A 440 -22.47 -3.45 14.69
N GLY A 441 -23.18 -3.98 15.70
CA GLY A 441 -23.48 -5.40 15.81
C GLY A 441 -22.49 -6.18 16.69
N LEU A 442 -21.81 -5.52 17.64
CA LEU A 442 -20.83 -6.15 18.52
C LEU A 442 -21.14 -5.92 20.00
N SER A 443 -22.43 -5.78 20.35
CA SER A 443 -22.89 -5.47 21.71
C SER A 443 -22.49 -6.53 22.75
N SER A 444 -22.13 -7.74 22.32
CA SER A 444 -21.68 -8.86 23.15
C SER A 444 -20.15 -8.95 23.33
N ILE A 445 -19.35 -8.11 22.66
CA ILE A 445 -17.87 -8.24 22.61
C ILE A 445 -17.16 -7.36 23.65
N SER A 446 -17.87 -6.53 24.41
CA SER A 446 -17.26 -5.62 25.41
C SER A 446 -16.39 -6.31 26.46
N GLU A 447 -16.59 -7.60 26.73
CA GLU A 447 -15.78 -8.38 27.68
C GLU A 447 -14.64 -9.19 27.02
N ALA A 448 -14.51 -9.14 25.69
CA ALA A 448 -13.62 -10.00 24.92
C ALA A 448 -12.59 -9.22 24.06
N TYR A 449 -12.26 -7.98 24.49
CA TYR A 449 -11.27 -7.14 23.83
C TYR A 449 -9.93 -7.83 23.62
N GLY A 450 -9.35 -7.59 22.44
CA GLY A 450 -8.07 -8.17 22.04
C GLY A 450 -8.14 -9.65 21.70
N ARG A 451 -9.31 -10.25 21.49
CA ARG A 451 -9.43 -11.57 20.85
C ARG A 451 -9.65 -11.42 19.35
N VAL A 452 -9.24 -12.46 18.61
CA VAL A 452 -9.50 -12.57 17.17
C VAL A 452 -10.80 -13.35 16.94
N PHE A 453 -11.67 -12.80 16.12
CA PHE A 453 -12.99 -13.33 15.76
C PHE A 453 -13.13 -13.51 14.26
N GLN A 454 -14.22 -14.15 13.81
CA GLN A 454 -14.55 -14.34 12.41
C GLN A 454 -15.90 -13.70 12.09
N THR A 455 -16.06 -13.06 10.93
CA THR A 455 -17.30 -12.36 10.58
C THR A 455 -18.50 -13.30 10.47
N ILE A 456 -18.31 -14.56 10.09
CA ILE A 456 -19.40 -15.55 10.00
C ILE A 456 -20.09 -15.83 11.34
N ASP A 457 -19.39 -15.63 12.47
CA ASP A 457 -19.94 -15.83 13.80
C ASP A 457 -20.79 -14.62 14.27
N PHE A 458 -20.78 -13.51 13.52
CA PHE A 458 -21.45 -12.24 13.85
C PHE A 458 -22.26 -11.74 12.63
N PRO A 459 -23.34 -12.43 12.24
CA PRO A 459 -24.17 -12.05 11.09
C PRO A 459 -24.82 -10.67 11.21
N GLU A 460 -24.93 -10.13 12.43
CA GLU A 460 -25.42 -8.80 12.75
C GLU A 460 -24.41 -7.68 12.48
N LEU A 461 -23.12 -8.01 12.27
CA LEU A 461 -22.06 -7.04 12.03
C LEU A 461 -22.40 -6.20 10.80
N SER A 462 -22.52 -4.89 11.00
CA SER A 462 -22.96 -3.95 9.96
C SER A 462 -22.05 -2.74 9.86
N ILE A 463 -21.64 -2.40 8.63
CA ILE A 463 -20.88 -1.20 8.34
C ILE A 463 -21.85 -0.05 8.00
N LEU A 464 -21.78 1.01 8.79
CA LEU A 464 -22.55 2.23 8.62
C LEU A 464 -21.76 3.31 7.88
N GLN A 465 -22.42 4.02 6.99
CA GLN A 465 -21.97 5.31 6.42
C GLN A 465 -22.90 6.41 6.90
N ASN A 466 -22.37 7.46 7.55
CA ASN A 466 -23.16 8.55 8.14
C ASN A 466 -24.36 8.03 8.96
N ASP A 467 -24.09 7.05 9.82
CA ASP A 467 -25.09 6.39 10.68
C ASP A 467 -26.19 5.60 9.94
N HIS A 468 -26.08 5.40 8.62
CA HIS A 468 -26.97 4.56 7.82
C HIS A 468 -26.33 3.23 7.45
N CYS A 469 -27.10 2.14 7.56
CA CYS A 469 -26.69 0.83 7.03
C CYS A 469 -26.45 0.93 5.53
N THR A 470 -25.30 0.44 5.10
CA THR A 470 -24.97 0.40 3.68
C THR A 470 -25.02 -1.03 3.16
N PRO A 471 -25.27 -1.25 1.87
CA PRO A 471 -25.16 -2.58 1.26
C PRO A 471 -23.76 -3.22 1.39
N VAL A 472 -22.76 -2.45 1.85
CA VAL A 472 -21.41 -2.91 2.25
C VAL A 472 -21.44 -3.78 3.50
N SER A 473 -22.49 -3.74 4.33
CA SER A 473 -22.70 -4.73 5.38
C SER A 473 -22.60 -6.16 4.83
N HIS A 474 -22.97 -6.37 3.55
CA HIS A 474 -22.84 -7.65 2.86
C HIS A 474 -21.49 -7.87 2.15
N ILE A 475 -20.66 -6.85 1.92
CA ILE A 475 -19.35 -7.04 1.26
C ILE A 475 -18.42 -7.87 2.14
N MET A 476 -18.41 -7.60 3.45
CA MET A 476 -17.71 -8.43 4.44
C MET A 476 -18.39 -9.80 4.67
N THR A 477 -19.52 -10.07 4.01
CA THR A 477 -20.18 -11.38 3.97
C THR A 477 -19.92 -12.14 2.67
N LEU A 478 -19.32 -11.51 1.65
CA LEU A 478 -18.93 -12.19 0.39
C LEU A 478 -17.82 -13.22 0.64
N LYS A 479 -17.00 -12.99 1.66
CA LYS A 479 -15.98 -13.89 2.16
C LYS A 479 -15.97 -13.82 3.69
N ASN A 480 -15.61 -14.89 4.36
CA ASN A 480 -15.39 -14.85 5.81
C ASN A 480 -14.07 -14.09 6.08
N HIS A 481 -14.09 -13.18 7.04
CA HIS A 481 -12.94 -12.35 7.42
C HIS A 481 -12.64 -12.53 8.90
N ILE A 482 -11.40 -12.24 9.31
CA ILE A 482 -11.08 -12.15 10.74
C ILE A 482 -11.18 -10.70 11.20
N PHE A 483 -11.47 -10.48 12.49
CA PHE A 483 -11.44 -9.15 13.07
C PHE A 483 -10.99 -9.15 14.53
N THR A 484 -10.58 -7.99 15.02
CA THR A 484 -10.23 -7.76 16.43
C THR A 484 -10.81 -6.44 16.88
N VAL A 485 -11.32 -6.42 18.11
CA VAL A 485 -11.89 -5.23 18.74
C VAL A 485 -11.06 -4.85 19.96
N VAL A 486 -10.78 -3.56 20.14
CA VAL A 486 -10.03 -3.01 21.28
C VAL A 486 -10.67 -1.71 21.80
N PRO A 487 -10.46 -1.31 23.06
CA PRO A 487 -10.95 -0.03 23.58
C PRO A 487 -10.32 1.17 22.84
N LYS A 488 -11.09 2.24 22.64
CA LYS A 488 -10.54 3.52 22.15
C LYS A 488 -9.64 4.16 23.21
N GLY A 489 -8.63 4.90 22.75
CA GLY A 489 -7.75 5.70 23.62
C GLY A 489 -6.67 4.90 24.35
N LEU A 490 -6.56 3.59 24.11
CA LEU A 490 -5.49 2.78 24.72
C LEU A 490 -4.11 3.06 24.10
N PHE A 491 -4.07 3.37 22.81
CA PHE A 491 -2.88 3.73 22.05
C PHE A 491 -3.28 4.59 20.85
N GLU A 492 -2.33 5.36 20.33
CA GLU A 492 -2.54 6.10 19.08
C GLU A 492 -2.54 5.14 17.89
N VAL A 493 -3.54 5.29 17.03
CA VAL A 493 -3.64 4.52 15.80
C VAL A 493 -3.37 5.44 14.62
N ASP A 494 -2.24 5.19 13.97
CA ASP A 494 -1.88 5.81 12.71
C ASP A 494 -2.80 5.32 11.57
N TRP A 495 -3.05 6.18 10.58
CA TRP A 495 -3.97 5.97 9.46
C TRP A 495 -3.61 4.74 8.61
N ARG A 496 -2.34 4.31 8.62
CA ARG A 496 -1.87 3.09 7.93
C ARG A 496 -2.40 1.80 8.56
N LEU A 497 -2.90 1.83 9.79
CA LEU A 497 -3.67 0.73 10.36
C LEU A 497 -5.16 0.98 10.07
N PRO A 498 -5.78 0.24 9.13
CA PRO A 498 -7.17 0.47 8.74
C PRO A 498 -8.13 0.02 9.85
N VAL A 499 -8.39 0.93 10.80
CA VAL A 499 -9.37 0.74 11.88
C VAL A 499 -10.67 1.50 11.60
N PHE A 500 -11.76 0.97 12.16
CA PHE A 500 -13.06 1.62 12.15
C PHE A 500 -13.54 1.87 13.58
N PRO A 501 -14.17 3.02 13.85
CA PRO A 501 -14.92 3.23 15.08
C PRO A 501 -16.05 2.20 15.26
N CYS A 502 -16.15 1.59 16.43
CA CYS A 502 -17.26 0.73 16.84
C CYS A 502 -17.68 1.13 18.27
N GLY A 503 -18.62 2.07 18.41
CA GLY A 503 -18.98 2.63 19.71
C GLY A 503 -17.78 3.25 20.45
N GLN A 504 -17.49 2.76 21.66
CA GLN A 504 -16.31 3.12 22.47
C GLN A 504 -15.05 2.30 22.13
N SER A 505 -15.05 1.61 20.99
CA SER A 505 -14.02 0.66 20.59
C SER A 505 -13.53 0.93 19.17
N LEU A 506 -12.40 0.33 18.82
CA LEU A 506 -11.85 0.26 17.46
C LEU A 506 -11.93 -1.19 16.99
N ILE A 507 -12.25 -1.37 15.71
CA ILE A 507 -12.23 -2.67 15.04
C ILE A 507 -11.30 -2.62 13.83
N ALA A 508 -10.51 -3.67 13.62
CA ALA A 508 -9.74 -3.91 12.42
C ALA A 508 -10.02 -5.30 11.86
N PHE A 509 -9.79 -5.48 10.56
CA PHE A 509 -10.00 -6.74 9.84
C PHE A 509 -8.70 -7.32 9.29
N ASP A 510 -8.68 -8.63 9.09
CA ASP A 510 -7.62 -9.36 8.38
C ASP A 510 -6.21 -9.09 8.93
N GLY A 511 -5.23 -8.72 8.09
CA GLY A 511 -3.87 -8.41 8.55
C GLY A 511 -3.84 -7.27 9.59
N ALA A 512 -4.74 -6.29 9.46
CA ALA A 512 -4.86 -5.21 10.45
C ALA A 512 -5.46 -5.69 11.77
N ALA A 513 -6.31 -6.73 11.77
CA ALA A 513 -6.82 -7.35 13.00
C ALA A 513 -5.68 -7.94 13.84
N LEU A 514 -4.76 -8.66 13.20
CA LEU A 514 -3.57 -9.23 13.84
C LEU A 514 -2.65 -8.14 14.42
N LEU A 515 -2.44 -7.07 13.66
CA LEU A 515 -1.61 -5.96 14.12
C LEU A 515 -2.26 -5.21 15.30
N LEU A 516 -3.59 -5.00 15.24
CA LEU A 516 -4.36 -4.38 16.32
C LEU A 516 -4.38 -5.27 17.59
N HIS A 517 -4.47 -6.59 17.43
CA HIS A 517 -4.37 -7.57 18.50
C HIS A 517 -3.05 -7.43 19.28
N GLU A 518 -1.92 -7.43 18.57
CA GLU A 518 -0.61 -7.34 19.22
C GLU A 518 -0.35 -5.96 19.84
N LEU A 519 -0.83 -4.89 19.21
CA LEU A 519 -0.79 -3.54 19.80
C LEU A 519 -1.53 -3.51 21.14
N TYR A 520 -2.69 -4.15 21.23
CA TYR A 520 -3.44 -4.25 22.48
C TYR A 520 -2.69 -5.06 23.54
N LEU A 521 -2.11 -6.21 23.19
CA LEU A 521 -1.34 -7.02 24.13
C LEU A 521 -0.10 -6.28 24.67
N LYS A 522 0.61 -5.58 23.79
CA LYS A 522 1.80 -4.80 24.15
C LYS A 522 1.45 -3.70 25.16
N ASN A 523 0.38 -2.95 24.93
CA ASN A 523 -0.04 -1.88 25.83
C ASN A 523 -0.60 -2.40 27.16
N LYS A 524 -1.31 -3.53 27.16
CA LYS A 524 -1.81 -4.15 28.39
C LYS A 524 -0.66 -4.60 29.31
N THR A 525 0.42 -5.10 28.73
CA THR A 525 1.61 -5.55 29.47
C THR A 525 2.41 -4.37 30.06
N CYS A 526 2.34 -3.18 29.47
CA CYS A 526 2.97 -1.96 30.00
C CYS A 526 2.17 -1.30 31.14
N MET A 527 0.87 -1.62 31.29
CA MET A 527 -0.01 -1.08 32.32
C MET A 527 -0.05 -1.94 33.60
N THR A 528 0.51 -3.14 33.55
CA THR A 528 0.68 -4.08 34.67
C THR A 528 2.14 -4.14 35.08
#